data_AF-A0A1Y3ATN9-F1
#
_entry.id   AF-A0A1Y3ATN9-F1
#
_cell.length_a   1.000
_cell.length_b   1.000
_cell.length_c   1.000
_cell.angle_alpha   90.00
_cell.angle_beta   90.00
_cell.angle_gamma   90.00
#
_symmetry.space_group_name_H-M   'P 1'
#
loop_
_entity.id
_entity.type
_entity.pdbx_description
1 polymer ?
#
loop_
_entity_poly.entity_id
_entity_poly.type
_entity_poly.pdbx_seq_one_letter_code
_entity_poly.pdbx_strand_id
1 'polypeptide(L)'
;ICTKLGWKGPGTNWDILPIVISVPGEDPQLFPLSEDLILRVSIIHPKYKWFEELNYQWYALPAVSSMKFDVGGIEFPACPFSGWYMDTEIAVRDLCDIHRYNILPEIAKHMSLDINSNASLWKDRAVIEVNTAVLYSFQKANVTIVDHHTAAESFMKHLENENRLRGGCPADWVWIVPPISGSLTPVFHQEMLNYELKPAYKYQEPAWKTHIWRNGNLGEHNSITSTPRKLRFKEIAKAVKFTSNLFGKCSKALSKRIKATILYGTETGRSEQFAKRLGQIFSHVFNVSVYCMDSYDMLHLEHETLLLCVTSTFGNGDPPENGESFAKQLQAIKMTGDTAPDLDRESISLPVTYLRYSSLDVSEQGSSVNLNLDDKQQRTTLDSMNPNSPTISNNITGDDCFTFTDHVGPLSNVR
;
A
#
# COMPACT_ATOMS: atom_id res chain seq x y z
N ILE A 1 -8.79 -30.98 1.62
CA ILE A 1 -8.06 -31.21 0.35
C ILE A 1 -6.58 -31.49 0.62
N CYS A 2 -5.87 -30.61 1.32
CA CYS A 2 -4.44 -30.78 1.64
C CYS A 2 -4.11 -32.14 2.27
N THR A 3 -4.92 -32.63 3.21
CA THR A 3 -4.75 -33.96 3.81
C THR A 3 -4.85 -35.10 2.80
N LYS A 4 -5.79 -35.00 1.83
CA LYS A 4 -5.93 -36.00 0.75
C LYS A 4 -4.75 -35.95 -0.22
N LEU A 5 -4.12 -34.78 -0.38
CA LEU A 5 -2.89 -34.61 -1.14
C LEU A 5 -1.63 -35.05 -0.36
N GLY A 6 -1.78 -35.54 0.88
CA GLY A 6 -0.69 -36.08 1.69
C GLY A 6 -0.09 -35.13 2.73
N TRP A 7 -0.63 -33.92 2.89
CA TRP A 7 -0.18 -33.01 3.95
C TRP A 7 -0.60 -33.53 5.33
N LYS A 8 0.35 -33.52 6.27
CA LYS A 8 0.15 -33.84 7.69
C LYS A 8 0.48 -32.60 8.51
N GLY A 9 -0.55 -31.90 8.97
CA GLY A 9 -0.41 -30.76 9.87
C GLY A 9 -0.08 -31.19 11.31
N PRO A 10 0.47 -30.29 12.13
CA PRO A 10 0.72 -30.54 13.56
C PRO A 10 -0.53 -30.86 14.41
N GLY A 11 -1.73 -30.48 13.95
CA GLY A 11 -2.99 -30.67 14.66
C GLY A 11 -3.29 -29.58 15.70
N THR A 12 -2.72 -28.39 15.55
CA THR A 12 -2.97 -27.26 16.48
C THR A 12 -4.04 -26.30 15.95
N ASN A 13 -4.49 -25.37 16.79
CA ASN A 13 -5.44 -24.32 16.41
C ASN A 13 -4.85 -23.28 15.45
N TRP A 14 -3.52 -23.30 15.22
CA TRP A 14 -2.79 -22.26 14.49
C TRP A 14 -1.83 -22.85 13.44
N ASP A 15 -2.20 -24.01 12.88
CA ASP A 15 -1.44 -24.66 11.83
C ASP A 15 -1.53 -23.89 10.52
N ILE A 16 -0.37 -23.50 9.97
CA ILE A 16 -0.32 -22.83 8.67
C ILE A 16 -0.47 -23.87 7.57
N LEU A 17 -1.45 -23.64 6.70
CA LEU A 17 -1.70 -24.50 5.55
C LEU A 17 -0.57 -24.38 4.51
N PRO A 18 -0.23 -25.47 3.81
CA PRO A 18 0.70 -25.42 2.69
C PRO A 18 0.03 -24.72 1.51
N ILE A 19 0.85 -24.17 0.62
CA ILE A 19 0.38 -23.63 -0.65
C ILE A 19 0.12 -24.79 -1.61
N VAL A 20 -1.06 -24.81 -2.22
CA VAL A 20 -1.42 -25.76 -3.28
C VAL A 20 -1.30 -25.04 -4.62
N ILE A 21 -0.30 -25.40 -5.43
CA ILE A 21 -0.04 -24.76 -6.71
C ILE A 21 -0.46 -25.69 -7.84
N SER A 22 -1.34 -25.20 -8.72
CA SER A 22 -1.69 -25.86 -9.97
C SER A 22 -0.95 -25.21 -11.13
N VAL A 23 -0.37 -26.02 -12.01
CA VAL A 23 0.31 -25.57 -13.23
C VAL A 23 -0.35 -26.21 -14.45
N PRO A 24 -0.36 -25.54 -15.62
CA PRO A 24 -1.07 -26.03 -16.79
C PRO A 24 -0.72 -27.48 -17.14
N GLY A 25 -1.77 -28.29 -17.23
CA GLY A 25 -1.68 -29.69 -17.57
C GLY A 25 -1.43 -30.61 -16.39
N GLU A 26 -0.80 -30.20 -15.28
CA GLU A 26 -0.44 -31.10 -14.16
C GLU A 26 -1.46 -31.09 -13.02
N ASP A 27 -1.45 -32.14 -12.21
CA ASP A 27 -2.19 -32.16 -10.94
C ASP A 27 -1.55 -31.21 -9.92
N PRO A 28 -2.34 -30.59 -9.02
CA PRO A 28 -1.83 -29.62 -8.06
C PRO A 28 -0.83 -30.24 -7.08
N GLN A 29 0.23 -29.50 -6.76
CA GLN A 29 1.29 -29.92 -5.84
C GLN A 29 1.28 -29.07 -4.56
N LEU A 30 1.66 -29.69 -3.44
CA LEU A 30 1.75 -29.06 -2.13
C LEU A 30 3.16 -28.50 -1.87
N PHE A 31 3.22 -27.28 -1.37
CA PHE A 31 4.43 -26.60 -0.97
C PHE A 31 4.26 -26.06 0.46
N PRO A 32 4.89 -26.69 1.47
CA PRO A 32 4.92 -26.13 2.81
C PRO A 32 5.62 -24.77 2.82
N LEU A 33 5.06 -23.82 3.57
CA LEU A 33 5.70 -22.53 3.81
C LEU A 33 6.76 -22.67 4.91
N SER A 34 7.89 -21.98 4.73
CA SER A 34 8.91 -21.90 5.78
C SER A 34 8.40 -21.04 6.93
N GLU A 35 8.57 -21.49 8.18
CA GLU A 35 8.17 -20.72 9.37
C GLU A 35 8.88 -19.37 9.45
N ASP A 36 10.11 -19.26 8.93
CA ASP A 36 10.86 -18.01 8.89
C ASP A 36 10.20 -16.91 8.04
N LEU A 37 9.28 -17.28 7.13
CA LEU A 37 8.53 -16.35 6.28
C LEU A 37 7.19 -15.93 6.91
N ILE A 38 6.78 -16.58 8.00
CA ILE A 38 5.46 -16.42 8.59
C ILE A 38 5.59 -15.52 9.82
N LEU A 39 5.36 -14.23 9.62
CA LEU A 39 5.25 -13.29 10.72
C LEU A 39 3.90 -13.48 11.43
N ARG A 40 3.95 -13.84 12.72
CA ARG A 40 2.79 -13.99 13.60
C ARG A 40 2.80 -12.91 14.68
N VAL A 41 1.62 -12.45 15.05
CA VAL A 41 1.39 -11.51 16.14
C VAL A 41 0.59 -12.24 17.22
N SER A 42 1.18 -12.37 18.41
CA SER A 42 0.47 -12.84 19.61
C SER A 42 -0.50 -11.77 20.10
N ILE A 43 -1.74 -12.14 20.34
CA ILE A 43 -2.79 -11.22 20.75
C ILE A 43 -2.78 -11.07 22.28
N ILE A 44 -2.50 -9.84 22.71
CA ILE A 44 -2.47 -9.42 24.11
C ILE A 44 -3.34 -8.17 24.29
N HIS A 45 -3.78 -7.91 25.53
CA HIS A 45 -4.65 -6.78 25.83
C HIS A 45 -3.92 -5.75 26.72
N PRO A 46 -4.06 -4.43 26.49
CA PRO A 46 -3.37 -3.40 27.29
C PRO A 46 -3.81 -3.40 28.77
N LYS A 47 -5.10 -3.65 29.02
CA LYS A 47 -5.70 -3.72 30.36
C LYS A 47 -5.80 -5.13 30.95
N TYR A 48 -6.31 -6.11 30.21
CA TYR A 48 -6.59 -7.45 30.72
C TYR A 48 -5.41 -8.40 30.51
N LYS A 49 -4.62 -8.62 31.56
CA LYS A 49 -3.42 -9.49 31.47
C LYS A 49 -3.72 -10.94 31.10
N TRP A 50 -4.90 -11.45 31.49
CA TRP A 50 -5.33 -12.82 31.18
C TRP A 50 -5.48 -13.10 29.69
N PHE A 51 -5.53 -12.08 28.82
CA PHE A 51 -5.57 -12.30 27.36
C PHE A 51 -4.33 -13.03 26.84
N GLU A 52 -3.16 -12.77 27.44
CA GLU A 52 -1.90 -13.40 27.04
C GLU A 52 -1.92 -14.92 27.32
N GLU A 53 -2.65 -15.35 28.36
CA GLU A 53 -2.78 -16.75 28.75
C GLU A 53 -3.63 -17.57 27.75
N LEU A 54 -4.50 -16.91 26.97
CA LEU A 54 -5.32 -17.55 25.95
C LEU A 54 -4.52 -17.94 24.69
N ASN A 55 -3.31 -17.40 24.53
CA ASN A 55 -2.38 -17.72 23.45
C ASN A 55 -3.02 -17.65 22.05
N TYR A 56 -3.88 -16.64 21.85
CA TYR A 56 -4.38 -16.32 20.52
C TYR A 56 -3.29 -15.63 19.71
N GLN A 57 -3.27 -15.90 18.40
CA GLN A 57 -2.29 -15.33 17.50
C GLN A 57 -2.90 -15.14 16.11
N TRP A 58 -2.34 -14.25 15.31
CA TRP A 58 -2.74 -14.10 13.91
C TRP A 58 -1.53 -13.84 13.01
N TYR A 59 -1.62 -14.23 11.74
CA TYR A 59 -0.56 -13.93 10.77
C TYR A 59 -0.66 -12.47 10.31
N ALA A 60 0.47 -11.83 10.01
CA ALA A 60 0.52 -10.40 9.73
C ALA A 60 0.07 -10.01 8.31
N LEU A 61 0.13 -10.94 7.36
CA LEU A 61 -0.06 -10.65 5.93
C LEU A 61 -1.38 -11.20 5.38
N PRO A 62 -2.38 -10.36 5.10
CA PRO A 62 -3.57 -10.77 4.36
C PRO A 62 -3.23 -10.88 2.87
N ALA A 63 -3.21 -12.10 2.34
CA ALA A 63 -2.97 -12.36 0.93
C ALA A 63 -4.13 -13.11 0.28
N VAL A 64 -4.84 -12.47 -0.64
CA VAL A 64 -5.89 -13.09 -1.43
C VAL A 64 -5.24 -13.81 -2.60
N SER A 65 -5.46 -15.12 -2.72
CA SER A 65 -4.78 -15.96 -3.71
C SER A 65 -5.71 -16.72 -4.67
N SER A 66 -7.02 -16.55 -4.53
CA SER A 66 -8.03 -17.34 -5.26
C SER A 66 -8.82 -16.55 -6.30
N MET A 67 -8.55 -15.26 -6.51
CA MET A 67 -9.18 -14.44 -7.54
C MET A 67 -8.41 -14.49 -8.86
N LYS A 68 -9.08 -14.13 -9.96
CA LYS A 68 -8.47 -13.87 -11.27
C LYS A 68 -8.43 -12.38 -11.58
N PHE A 69 -7.46 -11.93 -12.36
CA PHE A 69 -7.37 -10.55 -12.84
C PHE A 69 -7.69 -10.50 -14.33
N ASP A 70 -8.68 -9.70 -14.73
CA ASP A 70 -9.11 -9.50 -16.11
C ASP A 70 -8.67 -8.11 -16.59
N VAL A 71 -7.84 -8.08 -17.64
CA VAL A 71 -7.36 -6.85 -18.26
C VAL A 71 -7.29 -7.02 -19.78
N GLY A 72 -7.94 -6.13 -20.52
CA GLY A 72 -7.87 -6.11 -21.98
C GLY A 72 -8.36 -7.39 -22.66
N GLY A 73 -9.24 -8.16 -22.01
CA GLY A 73 -9.72 -9.47 -22.50
C GLY A 73 -8.77 -10.64 -22.21
N ILE A 74 -7.67 -10.39 -21.51
CA ILE A 74 -6.74 -11.42 -21.04
C ILE A 74 -7.05 -11.70 -19.56
N GLU A 75 -7.18 -12.99 -19.23
CA GLU A 75 -7.43 -13.45 -17.87
C GLU A 75 -6.16 -14.03 -17.24
N PHE A 76 -5.83 -13.57 -16.04
CA PHE A 76 -4.75 -14.08 -15.20
C PHE A 76 -5.37 -14.85 -14.02
N PRO A 77 -5.54 -16.18 -14.11
CA PRO A 77 -6.22 -16.99 -13.09
C PRO A 77 -5.41 -17.19 -11.80
N ALA A 78 -4.14 -16.80 -11.79
CA ALA A 78 -3.25 -16.87 -10.65
C ALA A 78 -2.54 -15.51 -10.46
N CYS A 79 -3.13 -14.65 -9.64
CA CYS A 79 -2.63 -13.30 -9.34
C CYS A 79 -2.76 -12.99 -7.84
N PRO A 80 -2.00 -13.66 -6.96
CA PRO A 80 -2.07 -13.38 -5.53
C PRO A 80 -1.66 -11.94 -5.26
N PHE A 81 -2.42 -11.24 -4.43
CA PHE A 81 -2.14 -9.88 -4.01
C PHE A 81 -2.36 -9.72 -2.50
N SER A 82 -1.68 -8.73 -1.92
CA SER A 82 -1.72 -8.47 -0.50
C SER A 82 -1.74 -6.98 -0.22
N GLY A 83 -2.37 -6.61 0.90
CA GLY A 83 -2.25 -5.31 1.53
C GLY A 83 -1.82 -5.48 2.97
N TRP A 84 -2.47 -4.76 3.87
CA TRP A 84 -2.38 -4.93 5.31
C TRP A 84 -3.79 -5.03 5.88
N TYR A 85 -3.89 -5.56 7.10
CA TYR A 85 -5.18 -5.79 7.74
C TYR A 85 -5.87 -4.49 8.14
N MET A 86 -7.20 -4.50 8.02
CA MET A 86 -8.09 -3.74 8.90
C MET A 86 -8.40 -4.58 10.15
N ASP A 87 -8.30 -3.96 11.31
CA ASP A 87 -8.51 -4.56 12.65
C ASP A 87 -9.74 -5.48 12.77
N THR A 88 -10.86 -5.08 12.17
CA THR A 88 -12.14 -5.80 12.25
C THR A 88 -12.17 -7.09 11.44
N GLU A 89 -11.30 -7.27 10.45
CA GLU A 89 -11.16 -8.55 9.73
C GLU A 89 -10.74 -9.65 10.70
N ILE A 90 -9.72 -9.38 11.52
CA ILE A 90 -9.21 -10.33 12.50
C ILE A 90 -10.16 -10.41 13.69
N ALA A 91 -10.42 -9.27 14.33
CA ALA A 91 -11.10 -9.25 15.62
C ALA A 91 -12.56 -9.70 15.52
N VAL A 92 -13.30 -9.18 14.54
CA VAL A 92 -14.74 -9.42 14.43
C VAL A 92 -15.00 -10.68 13.60
N ARG A 93 -14.40 -10.79 12.41
CA ARG A 93 -14.73 -11.88 11.49
C ARG A 93 -13.97 -13.16 11.82
N ASP A 94 -12.65 -13.10 11.95
CA ASP A 94 -11.85 -14.32 12.15
C ASP A 94 -12.00 -14.88 13.57
N LEU A 95 -11.90 -14.04 14.59
CA LEU A 95 -11.93 -14.49 15.98
C LEU A 95 -13.35 -14.66 16.54
N CYS A 96 -14.28 -13.76 16.19
CA CYS A 96 -15.59 -13.69 16.84
C CYS A 96 -16.75 -14.34 16.07
N ASP A 97 -16.66 -14.56 14.75
CA ASP A 97 -17.74 -15.25 14.02
C ASP A 97 -17.97 -16.67 14.57
N ILE A 98 -19.24 -17.06 14.71
CA ILE A 98 -19.66 -18.35 15.29
C ILE A 98 -19.12 -19.55 14.48
N HIS A 99 -18.98 -19.38 13.17
CA HIS A 99 -18.47 -20.42 12.27
C HIS A 99 -16.93 -20.39 12.11
N ARG A 100 -16.24 -19.55 12.89
CA ARG A 100 -14.77 -19.40 12.89
C ARG A 100 -14.22 -19.81 14.25
N TYR A 101 -13.39 -19.00 14.89
CA TYR A 101 -12.81 -19.34 16.20
C TYR A 101 -13.82 -19.19 17.35
N ASN A 102 -14.88 -18.38 17.18
CA ASN A 102 -15.97 -18.20 18.14
C ASN A 102 -15.50 -17.94 19.59
N ILE A 103 -14.54 -17.03 19.79
CA ILE A 103 -13.94 -16.78 21.11
C ILE A 103 -14.81 -15.92 22.04
N LEU A 104 -15.86 -15.26 21.53
CA LEU A 104 -16.68 -14.32 22.29
C LEU A 104 -17.21 -14.85 23.63
N PRO A 105 -17.75 -16.09 23.73
CA PRO A 105 -18.24 -16.61 25.01
C PRO A 105 -17.13 -16.80 26.05
N GLU A 106 -15.91 -17.13 25.63
CA GLU A 106 -14.76 -17.28 26.51
C GLU A 106 -14.31 -15.92 27.05
N ILE A 107 -14.15 -14.93 26.17
CA ILE A 107 -13.83 -13.55 26.54
C ILE A 107 -14.85 -12.97 27.51
N ALA A 108 -16.15 -13.17 27.26
CA ALA A 108 -17.20 -12.65 28.12
C ALA A 108 -17.17 -13.25 29.54
N LYS A 109 -16.78 -14.53 29.68
CA LYS A 109 -16.59 -15.17 31.00
C LYS A 109 -15.41 -14.58 31.75
N HIS A 110 -14.28 -14.36 31.09
CA HIS A 110 -13.11 -13.71 31.70
C HIS A 110 -13.37 -12.26 32.12
N MET A 111 -14.28 -11.58 31.41
CA MET A 111 -14.74 -10.24 31.76
C MET A 111 -15.86 -10.23 32.81
N SER A 112 -16.31 -11.39 33.31
CA SER A 112 -17.43 -11.52 34.25
C SER A 112 -18.73 -10.85 33.76
N LEU A 113 -19.03 -10.95 32.47
CA LEU A 113 -20.25 -10.41 31.86
C LEU A 113 -21.42 -11.40 31.99
N ASP A 114 -22.65 -10.89 32.09
CA ASP A 114 -23.86 -11.72 32.05
C ASP A 114 -24.15 -12.20 30.62
N ILE A 115 -23.80 -13.46 30.35
CA ILE A 115 -23.99 -14.11 29.04
C ILE A 115 -25.38 -14.71 28.85
N ASN A 116 -26.25 -14.67 29.86
CA ASN A 116 -27.58 -15.33 29.81
C ASN A 116 -28.63 -14.50 29.06
N SER A 117 -28.39 -13.20 28.89
CA SER A 117 -29.32 -12.29 28.24
C SER A 117 -28.63 -11.46 27.17
N ASN A 118 -29.19 -11.39 25.96
CA ASN A 118 -28.69 -10.49 24.91
C ASN A 118 -28.87 -9.01 25.30
N ALA A 119 -29.81 -8.68 26.18
CA ALA A 119 -30.04 -7.30 26.63
C ALA A 119 -28.89 -6.75 27.49
N SER A 120 -28.00 -7.60 28.01
CA SER A 120 -26.78 -7.15 28.71
C SER A 120 -25.73 -6.56 27.76
N LEU A 121 -25.90 -6.76 26.44
CA LEU A 121 -24.96 -6.35 25.39
C LEU A 121 -23.56 -6.94 25.62
N TRP A 122 -23.51 -8.15 26.19
CA TRP A 122 -22.24 -8.79 26.50
C TRP A 122 -21.39 -9.06 25.25
N LYS A 123 -22.03 -9.35 24.11
CA LYS A 123 -21.36 -9.57 22.82
C LYS A 123 -20.67 -8.30 22.35
N ASP A 124 -21.38 -7.18 22.37
CA ASP A 124 -20.89 -5.86 21.99
C ASP A 124 -19.72 -5.43 22.87
N ARG A 125 -19.81 -5.65 24.19
CA ARG A 125 -18.71 -5.34 25.12
C ARG A 125 -17.49 -6.23 24.87
N ALA A 126 -17.68 -7.53 24.68
CA ALA A 126 -16.59 -8.48 24.47
C ALA A 126 -15.87 -8.22 23.14
N VAL A 127 -16.60 -7.98 22.04
CA VAL A 127 -16.00 -7.78 20.71
C VAL A 127 -15.15 -6.50 20.65
N ILE A 128 -15.53 -5.45 21.37
CA ILE A 128 -14.76 -4.20 21.44
C ILE A 128 -13.40 -4.42 22.14
N GLU A 129 -13.37 -5.22 23.19
CA GLU A 129 -12.11 -5.52 23.90
C GLU A 129 -11.23 -6.47 23.08
N VAL A 130 -11.81 -7.42 22.32
CA VAL A 130 -11.07 -8.23 21.33
C VAL A 130 -10.45 -7.34 20.25
N ASN A 131 -11.22 -6.40 19.70
CA ASN A 131 -10.74 -5.46 18.70
C ASN A 131 -9.62 -4.55 19.23
N THR A 132 -9.76 -4.07 20.46
CA THR A 132 -8.72 -3.33 21.18
C THR A 132 -7.44 -4.16 21.36
N ALA A 133 -7.57 -5.45 21.73
CA ALA A 133 -6.43 -6.35 21.87
C ALA A 133 -5.68 -6.53 20.54
N VAL A 134 -6.40 -6.76 19.44
CA VAL A 134 -5.80 -6.93 18.10
C VAL A 134 -5.02 -5.68 17.71
N LEU A 135 -5.64 -4.50 17.79
CA LEU A 135 -5.00 -3.25 17.39
C LEU A 135 -3.74 -2.97 18.24
N TYR A 136 -3.86 -3.11 19.57
CA TYR A 136 -2.73 -2.93 20.48
C TYR A 136 -1.58 -3.89 20.20
N SER A 137 -1.88 -5.16 19.93
CA SER A 137 -0.88 -6.20 19.68
C SER A 137 -0.08 -5.94 18.41
N PHE A 138 -0.77 -5.60 17.32
CA PHE A 138 -0.13 -5.27 16.06
C PHE A 138 0.73 -4.01 16.16
N GLN A 139 0.24 -2.97 16.83
CA GLN A 139 1.01 -1.75 17.09
C GLN A 139 2.26 -2.03 17.95
N LYS A 140 2.12 -2.80 19.03
CA LYS A 140 3.25 -3.17 19.91
C LYS A 140 4.30 -4.01 19.17
N ALA A 141 3.87 -4.87 18.26
CA ALA A 141 4.74 -5.67 17.41
C ALA A 141 5.33 -4.89 16.21
N ASN A 142 5.01 -3.59 16.06
CA ASN A 142 5.38 -2.76 14.91
C ASN A 142 4.93 -3.34 13.56
N VAL A 143 3.76 -4.01 13.54
CA VAL A 143 3.14 -4.55 12.33
C VAL A 143 2.05 -3.60 11.85
N THR A 144 2.04 -3.32 10.54
CA THR A 144 1.06 -2.42 9.93
C THR A 144 -0.36 -2.97 10.06
N ILE A 145 -1.24 -2.14 10.61
CA ILE A 145 -2.68 -2.38 10.74
C ILE A 145 -3.39 -1.03 10.71
N VAL A 146 -4.65 -1.00 10.26
CA VAL A 146 -5.50 0.20 10.31
C VAL A 146 -6.78 -0.10 11.07
N ASP A 147 -7.25 0.85 11.87
CA ASP A 147 -8.56 0.74 12.50
C ASP A 147 -9.68 1.12 11.51
N HIS A 148 -10.85 0.53 11.70
CA HIS A 148 -12.00 0.71 10.83
C HIS A 148 -12.55 2.15 10.75
N HIS A 149 -12.34 3.00 11.76
CA HIS A 149 -12.74 4.41 11.68
C HIS A 149 -11.81 5.18 10.73
N THR A 150 -10.49 5.06 10.93
CA THR A 150 -9.49 5.67 10.05
C THR A 150 -9.63 5.15 8.60
N ALA A 151 -9.87 3.85 8.44
CA ALA A 151 -10.08 3.25 7.12
C ALA A 151 -11.32 3.84 6.41
N ALA A 152 -12.44 3.99 7.12
CA ALA A 152 -13.65 4.58 6.58
C ALA A 152 -13.46 6.07 6.19
N GLU A 153 -12.80 6.87 7.03
CA GLU A 153 -12.46 8.27 6.70
C GLU A 153 -11.55 8.38 5.48
N SER A 154 -10.55 7.50 5.38
CA SER A 154 -9.66 7.44 4.22
C SER A 154 -10.42 7.07 2.95
N PHE A 155 -11.40 6.15 3.04
CA PHE A 155 -12.24 5.78 1.91
C PHE A 155 -13.11 6.94 1.43
N MET A 156 -13.67 7.74 2.34
CA MET A 156 -14.45 8.93 1.96
C MET A 156 -13.63 9.95 1.16
N LYS A 157 -12.37 10.18 1.57
CA LYS A 157 -11.43 11.03 0.80
C LYS A 157 -11.11 10.44 -0.57
N HIS A 158 -11.00 9.11 -0.67
CA HIS A 158 -10.80 8.43 -1.95
C HIS A 158 -12.02 8.61 -2.85
N LEU A 159 -13.22 8.38 -2.33
CA LEU A 159 -14.49 8.55 -3.03
C LEU A 159 -14.66 9.96 -3.61
N GLU A 160 -14.40 10.99 -2.81
CA GLU A 160 -14.46 12.39 -3.25
C GLU A 160 -13.48 12.67 -4.40
N ASN A 161 -12.24 12.18 -4.28
CA ASN A 161 -11.23 12.36 -5.31
C ASN A 161 -11.59 11.65 -6.62
N GLU A 162 -12.10 10.42 -6.56
CA GLU A 162 -12.51 9.68 -7.76
C GLU A 162 -13.73 10.33 -8.43
N ASN A 163 -14.69 10.84 -7.65
CA ASN A 163 -15.79 11.62 -8.20
C ASN A 163 -15.30 12.89 -8.91
N ARG A 164 -14.35 13.61 -8.32
CA ARG A 164 -13.77 14.81 -8.92
C ARG A 164 -12.97 14.52 -10.20
N LEU A 165 -12.21 13.43 -10.22
CA LEU A 165 -11.29 13.11 -11.33
C LEU A 165 -12.00 12.43 -12.51
N ARG A 166 -12.95 11.53 -12.25
CA ARG A 166 -13.59 10.70 -13.28
C ARG A 166 -15.11 10.59 -13.18
N GLY A 167 -15.75 11.32 -12.26
CA GLY A 167 -17.21 11.38 -12.15
C GLY A 167 -17.87 10.15 -11.54
N GLY A 168 -17.12 9.27 -10.87
CA GLY A 168 -17.69 8.07 -10.24
C GLY A 168 -16.68 7.19 -9.51
N CYS A 169 -17.16 6.47 -8.50
CA CYS A 169 -16.42 5.41 -7.82
C CYS A 169 -17.33 4.19 -7.62
N PRO A 170 -17.04 3.03 -8.22
CA PRO A 170 -17.78 1.81 -7.92
C PRO A 170 -17.50 1.39 -6.49
N ALA A 171 -18.55 1.20 -5.69
CA ALA A 171 -18.43 0.82 -4.28
C ALA A 171 -19.59 -0.09 -3.86
N ASP A 172 -19.26 -1.18 -3.18
CA ASP A 172 -20.24 -2.11 -2.61
C ASP A 172 -20.44 -1.80 -1.13
N TRP A 173 -21.53 -1.09 -0.83
CA TRP A 173 -21.84 -0.63 0.53
C TRP A 173 -21.84 -1.77 1.56
N VAL A 174 -22.29 -2.96 1.18
CA VAL A 174 -22.37 -4.14 2.06
C VAL A 174 -20.99 -4.61 2.54
N TRP A 175 -19.96 -4.41 1.72
CA TRP A 175 -18.57 -4.76 2.04
C TRP A 175 -17.76 -3.59 2.61
N ILE A 176 -18.12 -2.36 2.25
CA ILE A 176 -17.40 -1.15 2.68
C ILE A 176 -17.73 -0.79 4.14
N VAL A 177 -18.99 -0.96 4.57
CA VAL A 177 -19.36 -0.69 5.96
C VAL A 177 -18.71 -1.73 6.89
N PRO A 178 -17.93 -1.31 7.91
CA PRO A 178 -17.30 -2.25 8.82
C PRO A 178 -18.32 -3.13 9.58
N PRO A 179 -17.95 -4.36 9.96
CA PRO A 179 -18.85 -5.33 10.59
C PRO A 179 -19.20 -5.00 12.05
N ILE A 180 -18.62 -3.94 12.61
CA ILE A 180 -18.92 -3.39 13.93
C ILE A 180 -18.96 -1.87 13.81
N SER A 181 -19.74 -1.20 14.67
CA SER A 181 -19.81 0.26 14.73
C SER A 181 -20.24 0.92 13.41
N GLY A 182 -21.03 0.22 12.58
CA GLY A 182 -21.36 0.64 11.21
C GLY A 182 -21.79 2.11 11.09
N SER A 183 -22.88 2.51 11.76
CA SER A 183 -23.40 3.89 11.70
C SER A 183 -22.53 4.94 12.40
N LEU A 184 -21.51 4.51 13.15
CA LEU A 184 -20.50 5.40 13.73
C LEU A 184 -19.36 5.71 12.75
N THR A 185 -19.40 5.13 11.54
CA THR A 185 -18.47 5.42 10.46
C THR A 185 -19.15 6.27 9.38
N PRO A 186 -18.40 7.17 8.69
CA PRO A 186 -19.00 8.05 7.69
C PRO A 186 -19.54 7.30 6.47
N VAL A 187 -18.96 6.14 6.15
CA VAL A 187 -19.36 5.32 4.99
C VAL A 187 -20.78 4.76 5.09
N PHE A 188 -21.31 4.59 6.30
CA PHE A 188 -22.69 4.14 6.50
C PHE A 188 -23.71 5.12 5.93
N HIS A 189 -23.45 6.43 6.06
CA HIS A 189 -24.37 7.50 5.66
C HIS A 189 -24.20 7.90 4.18
N GLN A 190 -23.23 7.32 3.49
CA GLN A 190 -22.93 7.65 2.10
C GLN A 190 -23.63 6.68 1.15
N GLU A 191 -24.47 7.22 0.26
CA GLU A 191 -25.03 6.46 -0.84
C GLU A 191 -23.94 6.09 -1.85
N MET A 192 -23.95 4.83 -2.31
CA MET A 192 -22.92 4.28 -3.19
C MET A 192 -23.57 3.54 -4.35
N LEU A 193 -22.94 3.63 -5.53
CA LEU A 193 -23.33 2.85 -6.70
C LEU A 193 -22.34 1.71 -6.91
N ASN A 194 -22.86 0.49 -6.97
CA ASN A 194 -22.07 -0.69 -7.30
C ASN A 194 -22.19 -1.01 -8.79
N TYR A 195 -21.08 -0.96 -9.51
CA TYR A 195 -20.99 -1.30 -10.92
C TYR A 195 -19.59 -1.83 -11.25
N GLU A 196 -19.48 -2.67 -12.27
CA GLU A 196 -18.20 -3.25 -12.67
C GLU A 196 -17.51 -2.42 -13.73
N LEU A 197 -16.20 -2.19 -13.54
CA LEU A 197 -15.29 -1.65 -14.54
C LEU A 197 -14.26 -2.70 -14.94
N LYS A 198 -13.50 -2.44 -16.01
CA LYS A 198 -12.28 -3.19 -16.33
C LYS A 198 -11.09 -2.23 -16.38
N PRO A 199 -9.89 -2.63 -15.94
CA PRO A 199 -9.52 -3.95 -15.40
C PRO A 199 -10.18 -4.27 -14.05
N ALA A 200 -10.35 -5.56 -13.74
CA ALA A 200 -10.99 -5.98 -12.48
C ALA A 200 -10.47 -7.31 -11.94
N TYR A 201 -10.52 -7.44 -10.61
CA TYR A 201 -10.43 -8.74 -9.94
C TYR A 201 -11.80 -9.41 -9.92
N LYS A 202 -11.84 -10.68 -10.32
CA LYS A 202 -13.07 -11.48 -10.35
C LYS A 202 -12.89 -12.77 -9.56
N TYR A 203 -13.97 -13.22 -8.94
CA TYR A 203 -14.03 -14.56 -8.40
C TYR A 203 -13.98 -15.60 -9.52
N GLN A 204 -13.56 -16.80 -9.16
CA GLN A 204 -13.50 -17.96 -10.04
C GLN A 204 -13.99 -19.19 -9.28
N GLU A 205 -14.48 -20.19 -10.01
CA GLU A 205 -14.86 -21.46 -9.39
C GLU A 205 -13.65 -22.10 -8.69
N PRO A 206 -13.81 -22.67 -7.49
CA PRO A 206 -12.73 -23.34 -6.80
C PRO A 206 -12.11 -24.44 -7.68
N ALA A 207 -10.79 -24.39 -7.86
CA ALA A 207 -10.08 -25.22 -8.84
C ALA A 207 -10.35 -26.73 -8.69
N TRP A 208 -10.53 -27.22 -7.45
CA TRP A 208 -10.79 -28.64 -7.20
C TRP A 208 -12.16 -29.13 -7.70
N LYS A 209 -13.10 -28.23 -8.01
CA LYS A 209 -14.40 -28.62 -8.61
C LYS A 209 -14.29 -28.87 -10.11
N THR A 210 -13.40 -28.15 -10.79
CA THR A 210 -13.28 -28.16 -12.26
C THR A 210 -12.06 -28.92 -12.76
N HIS A 211 -11.08 -29.20 -11.88
CA HIS A 211 -9.86 -29.92 -12.22
C HIS A 211 -10.13 -31.37 -12.63
N ILE A 212 -9.56 -31.77 -13.77
CA ILE A 212 -9.57 -33.15 -14.26
C ILE A 212 -8.28 -33.84 -13.81
N TRP A 213 -8.41 -34.76 -12.86
CA TRP A 213 -7.29 -35.52 -12.29
C TRP A 213 -6.71 -36.49 -13.32
N ARG A 214 -5.38 -36.51 -13.49
CA ARG A 214 -4.73 -37.39 -14.48
C ARG A 214 -4.81 -38.88 -14.12
N ASN A 215 -4.71 -39.21 -12.84
CA ASN A 215 -4.88 -40.55 -12.32
C ASN A 215 -6.17 -40.55 -11.48
N GLY A 216 -7.17 -41.35 -11.88
CA GLY A 216 -8.54 -41.28 -11.35
C GLY A 216 -8.67 -41.09 -9.83
N ASN A 217 -9.58 -40.20 -9.44
CA ASN A 217 -10.05 -39.87 -8.08
C ASN A 217 -8.99 -39.58 -7.00
N LEU A 218 -9.22 -38.47 -6.26
CA LEU A 218 -8.50 -38.06 -5.03
C LEU A 218 -8.34 -39.15 -3.95
N GLY A 219 -9.04 -40.29 -4.06
CA GLY A 219 -9.06 -41.37 -3.08
C GLY A 219 -7.98 -42.44 -3.24
N GLU A 220 -7.32 -42.54 -4.40
CA GLU A 220 -6.31 -43.57 -4.67
C GLU A 220 -4.85 -43.09 -4.51
N HIS A 221 -4.64 -41.83 -4.10
CA HIS A 221 -3.31 -41.34 -3.70
C HIS A 221 -2.91 -41.90 -2.32
N ASN A 222 -2.76 -43.22 -2.24
CA ASN A 222 -2.01 -43.87 -1.17
C ASN A 222 -0.56 -43.36 -1.23
N SER A 223 -0.17 -42.63 -0.19
CA SER A 223 1.22 -42.33 0.18
C SER A 223 2.17 -42.11 -1.00
N ILE A 224 2.08 -40.94 -1.66
CA ILE A 224 3.32 -40.39 -2.22
C ILE A 224 4.13 -39.95 -1.01
N THR A 225 4.95 -40.87 -0.51
CA THR A 225 6.14 -40.50 0.24
C THR A 225 6.81 -39.38 -0.54
N SER A 226 6.91 -38.21 0.09
CA SER A 226 7.74 -37.11 -0.35
C SER A 226 9.19 -37.61 -0.40
N THR A 227 9.54 -38.32 -1.47
CA THR A 227 10.87 -38.26 -2.00
C THR A 227 10.87 -36.95 -2.78
N PRO A 228 11.66 -35.94 -2.37
CA PRO A 228 11.78 -34.73 -3.18
C PRO A 228 12.19 -35.20 -4.57
N ARG A 229 11.35 -34.91 -5.58
CA ARG A 229 11.75 -35.14 -6.98
C ARG A 229 13.11 -34.47 -7.09
N LYS A 230 14.17 -35.26 -7.30
CA LYS A 230 15.50 -34.73 -7.60
C LYS A 230 15.31 -33.87 -8.84
N LEU A 231 15.26 -32.55 -8.63
CA LEU A 231 15.13 -31.57 -9.69
C LEU A 231 16.20 -31.93 -10.71
N ARG A 232 15.81 -32.26 -11.94
CA ARG A 232 16.79 -32.68 -12.93
C ARG A 232 17.72 -31.50 -13.16
N PHE A 233 19.00 -31.74 -13.33
CA PHE A 233 19.99 -30.68 -13.59
C PHE A 233 19.54 -29.71 -14.70
N LYS A 234 18.78 -30.21 -15.67
CA LYS A 234 18.15 -29.42 -16.75
C LYS A 234 17.10 -28.41 -16.27
N GLU A 235 16.33 -28.72 -15.24
CA GLU A 235 15.31 -27.83 -14.64
C GLU A 235 15.97 -26.73 -13.80
N ILE A 236 16.95 -27.11 -12.98
CA ILE A 236 17.79 -26.15 -12.24
C ILE A 236 18.51 -25.22 -13.23
N ALA A 237 19.12 -25.77 -14.29
CA ALA A 237 19.77 -24.96 -15.31
C ALA A 237 18.81 -24.02 -16.03
N LYS A 238 17.55 -24.42 -16.26
CA LYS A 238 16.53 -23.53 -16.83
C LYS A 238 16.12 -22.42 -15.85
N ALA A 239 15.94 -22.74 -14.57
CA ALA A 239 15.63 -21.76 -13.54
C ALA A 239 16.78 -20.76 -13.35
N VAL A 240 18.02 -21.25 -13.27
CA VAL A 240 19.25 -20.42 -13.19
C VAL A 240 19.41 -19.57 -14.45
N LYS A 241 19.14 -20.12 -15.64
CA LYS A 241 19.17 -19.35 -16.89
C LYS A 241 18.07 -18.29 -16.95
N PHE A 242 16.88 -18.58 -16.41
CA PHE A 242 15.79 -17.62 -16.31
C PHE A 242 16.13 -16.49 -15.34
N THR A 243 16.60 -16.81 -14.13
CA THR A 243 17.02 -15.80 -13.15
C THR A 243 18.21 -15.00 -13.67
N SER A 244 19.22 -15.64 -14.27
CA SER A 244 20.36 -14.96 -14.90
C SER A 244 19.94 -14.04 -16.04
N ASN A 245 18.99 -14.45 -16.89
CA ASN A 245 18.45 -13.57 -17.94
C ASN A 245 17.62 -12.42 -17.36
N LEU A 246 16.89 -12.63 -16.27
CA LEU A 246 16.13 -11.59 -15.59
C LEU A 246 17.07 -10.57 -14.94
N PHE A 247 18.04 -11.03 -14.15
CA PHE A 247 19.10 -10.20 -13.56
C PHE A 247 19.94 -9.51 -14.63
N GLY A 248 20.26 -10.19 -15.73
CA GLY A 248 20.99 -9.61 -16.86
C GLY A 248 20.19 -8.51 -17.57
N LYS A 249 18.88 -8.69 -17.77
CA LYS A 249 17.99 -7.65 -18.34
C LYS A 249 17.78 -6.49 -17.37
N CYS A 250 17.58 -6.76 -16.09
CA CYS A 250 17.48 -5.73 -15.05
C CYS A 250 18.78 -4.93 -14.94
N SER A 251 19.93 -5.60 -14.85
CA SER A 251 21.26 -4.97 -14.84
C SER A 251 21.51 -4.13 -16.10
N LYS A 252 21.13 -4.64 -17.28
CA LYS A 252 21.23 -3.89 -18.55
C LYS A 252 20.27 -2.70 -18.62
N ALA A 253 19.09 -2.77 -17.99
CA ALA A 253 18.16 -1.66 -17.87
C ALA A 253 18.63 -0.61 -16.84
N LEU A 254 19.22 -1.05 -15.73
CA LEU A 254 19.85 -0.20 -14.71
C LEU A 254 21.07 0.52 -15.27
N SER A 255 21.93 -0.17 -16.02
CA SER A 255 23.14 0.41 -16.65
C SER A 255 22.83 1.45 -17.73
N LYS A 256 21.62 1.49 -18.28
CA LYS A 256 21.18 2.52 -19.23
C LYS A 256 20.66 3.80 -18.55
N ARG A 257 20.39 3.74 -17.24
CA ARG A 257 19.91 4.89 -16.47
C ARG A 257 21.09 5.75 -16.06
N ILE A 258 20.85 7.05 -15.94
CA ILE A 258 21.84 8.01 -15.44
C ILE A 258 22.24 7.59 -14.02
N LYS A 259 23.54 7.58 -13.74
CA LYS A 259 24.08 7.27 -12.41
C LYS A 259 23.81 8.47 -11.49
N ALA A 260 23.19 8.20 -10.35
CA ALA A 260 22.94 9.21 -9.32
C ALA A 260 23.60 8.75 -8.01
N THR A 261 24.52 9.55 -7.50
CA THR A 261 25.22 9.25 -6.25
C THR A 261 24.69 10.15 -5.16
N ILE A 262 24.23 9.56 -4.06
CA ILE A 262 23.70 10.27 -2.90
C ILE A 262 24.71 10.13 -1.76
N LEU A 263 25.28 11.25 -1.31
CA LEU A 263 26.18 11.29 -0.17
C LEU A 263 25.43 11.78 1.05
N TYR A 264 25.67 11.18 2.22
CA TYR A 264 25.10 11.67 3.47
C TYR A 264 26.14 11.95 4.55
N GLY A 265 25.90 13.04 5.27
CA GLY A 265 26.60 13.41 6.50
C GLY A 265 25.58 13.46 7.64
N THR A 266 25.84 12.75 8.73
CA THR A 266 24.91 12.64 9.85
C THR A 266 25.62 12.42 11.18
N GLU A 267 25.08 12.99 12.26
CA GLU A 267 25.56 12.69 13.62
C GLU A 267 24.63 11.74 14.37
N THR A 268 23.33 12.03 14.34
CA THR A 268 22.29 11.29 15.05
C THR A 268 21.52 10.32 14.15
N GLY A 269 21.96 10.14 12.89
CA GLY A 269 21.35 9.22 11.93
C GLY A 269 20.16 9.78 11.13
N ARG A 270 19.74 11.02 11.40
CA ARG A 270 18.55 11.61 10.74
C ARG A 270 18.76 11.84 9.23
N SER A 271 19.91 12.36 8.85
CA SER A 271 20.25 12.64 7.44
C SER A 271 20.49 11.36 6.65
N GLU A 272 21.01 10.31 7.30
CA GLU A 272 21.11 8.97 6.70
C GLU A 272 19.72 8.41 6.35
N GLN A 273 18.73 8.55 7.25
CA GLN A 273 17.36 8.13 6.96
C GLN A 273 16.77 8.88 5.76
N PHE A 274 17.02 10.19 5.66
CA PHE A 274 16.58 10.99 4.51
C PHE A 274 17.28 10.58 3.21
N ALA A 275 18.60 10.32 3.25
CA ALA A 275 19.35 9.85 2.10
C ALA A 275 18.87 8.47 1.60
N LYS A 276 18.56 7.54 2.52
CA LYS A 276 17.98 6.24 2.19
C LYS A 276 16.60 6.38 1.55
N ARG A 277 15.73 7.24 2.09
CA ARG A 277 14.41 7.55 1.50
C ARG A 277 14.55 8.19 0.12
N LEU A 278 15.45 9.15 -0.03
CA LEU A 278 15.73 9.79 -1.32
C LEU A 278 16.23 8.76 -2.34
N GLY A 279 17.09 7.83 -1.91
CA GLY A 279 17.58 6.73 -2.75
C GLY A 279 16.47 5.79 -3.21
N GLN A 280 15.53 5.45 -2.34
CA GLN A 280 14.35 4.66 -2.70
C GLN A 280 13.51 5.38 -3.77
N ILE A 281 13.26 6.67 -3.63
CA ILE A 281 12.51 7.46 -4.60
C ILE A 281 13.25 7.49 -5.94
N PHE A 282 14.54 7.84 -5.93
CA PHE A 282 15.34 7.97 -7.15
C PHE A 282 15.62 6.62 -7.84
N SER A 283 15.62 5.49 -7.12
CA SER A 283 15.85 4.16 -7.71
C SER A 283 14.82 3.75 -8.78
N HIS A 284 13.66 4.40 -8.80
CA HIS A 284 12.64 4.16 -9.82
C HIS A 284 13.10 4.63 -11.21
N VAL A 285 13.93 5.68 -11.27
CA VAL A 285 14.31 6.39 -12.51
C VAL A 285 15.82 6.35 -12.76
N PHE A 286 16.64 6.40 -11.72
CA PHE A 286 18.10 6.49 -11.78
C PHE A 286 18.78 5.20 -11.28
N ASN A 287 20.05 5.01 -11.65
CA ASN A 287 20.90 4.02 -11.02
C ASN A 287 21.55 4.66 -9.77
N VAL A 288 20.95 4.41 -8.60
CA VAL A 288 21.30 5.14 -7.38
C VAL A 288 22.30 4.39 -6.53
N SER A 289 23.34 5.09 -6.06
CA SER A 289 24.26 4.58 -5.02
C SER A 289 24.27 5.55 -3.83
N VAL A 290 24.14 5.04 -2.61
CA VAL A 290 24.10 5.85 -1.38
C VAL A 290 25.35 5.56 -0.56
N TYR A 291 26.13 6.59 -0.23
CA TYR A 291 27.37 6.46 0.53
C TYR A 291 27.44 7.44 1.71
N CYS A 292 28.16 7.04 2.76
CA CYS A 292 28.56 7.96 3.81
C CYS A 292 29.66 8.88 3.26
N MET A 293 29.61 10.17 3.57
CA MET A 293 30.59 11.15 3.10
C MET A 293 32.04 10.80 3.48
N ASP A 294 32.24 10.20 4.65
CA ASP A 294 33.57 9.76 5.13
C ASP A 294 34.15 8.58 4.32
N SER A 295 33.27 7.72 3.79
CA SER A 295 33.66 6.56 2.97
C SER A 295 33.79 6.89 1.47
N TYR A 296 33.54 8.13 1.08
CA TYR A 296 33.51 8.54 -0.32
C TYR A 296 34.87 9.07 -0.78
N ASP A 297 35.42 8.46 -1.82
CA ASP A 297 36.67 8.90 -2.43
C ASP A 297 36.41 10.02 -3.46
N MET A 298 37.02 11.18 -3.22
CA MET A 298 36.88 12.40 -4.01
C MET A 298 37.39 12.26 -5.45
N LEU A 299 38.25 11.28 -5.75
CA LEU A 299 38.68 10.99 -7.12
C LEU A 299 37.51 10.55 -8.02
N HIS A 300 36.45 10.00 -7.43
CA HIS A 300 35.25 9.63 -8.19
C HIS A 300 34.41 10.84 -8.62
N LEU A 301 34.58 12.00 -7.98
CA LEU A 301 33.76 13.19 -8.21
C LEU A 301 33.76 13.67 -9.67
N GLU A 302 34.90 13.54 -10.36
CA GLU A 302 35.03 13.90 -11.79
C GLU A 302 34.16 13.03 -12.71
N HIS A 303 33.88 11.80 -12.30
CA HIS A 303 33.15 10.81 -13.09
C HIS A 303 31.67 10.71 -12.72
N GLU A 304 31.20 11.50 -11.74
CA GLU A 304 29.80 11.49 -11.30
C GLU A 304 28.91 12.35 -12.21
N THR A 305 27.85 11.76 -12.75
CA THR A 305 26.88 12.47 -13.60
C THR A 305 25.85 13.27 -12.84
N LEU A 306 25.49 12.83 -11.62
CA LEU A 306 24.55 13.51 -10.74
C LEU A 306 24.91 13.19 -9.29
N LEU A 307 25.27 14.21 -8.51
CA LEU A 307 25.59 14.09 -7.09
C LEU A 307 24.55 14.83 -6.24
N LEU A 308 24.02 14.16 -5.22
CA LEU A 308 23.08 14.69 -4.26
C LEU A 308 23.68 14.59 -2.86
N CYS A 309 23.85 15.71 -2.16
CA CYS A 309 24.40 15.73 -0.81
C CYS A 309 23.28 15.99 0.22
N VAL A 310 23.10 15.05 1.15
CA VAL A 310 22.13 15.13 2.24
C VAL A 310 22.89 15.18 3.57
N THR A 311 23.15 16.38 4.07
CA THR A 311 23.92 16.56 5.31
C THR A 311 23.10 17.21 6.41
N SER A 312 23.27 16.77 7.66
CA SER A 312 22.88 17.57 8.82
C SER A 312 23.86 18.74 8.96
N THR A 313 23.40 19.85 9.51
CA THR A 313 24.28 20.96 9.90
C THR A 313 24.01 21.34 11.34
N PHE A 314 25.03 21.84 12.03
CA PHE A 314 24.84 22.54 13.29
C PHE A 314 24.39 23.98 13.06
N GLY A 315 23.87 24.67 14.08
CA GLY A 315 23.20 25.97 13.96
C GLY A 315 23.86 27.04 13.07
N ASN A 316 25.19 27.00 12.89
CA ASN A 316 25.95 27.92 12.03
C ASN A 316 26.25 27.40 10.61
N GLY A 317 25.76 26.21 10.24
CA GLY A 317 25.94 25.59 8.94
C GLY A 317 27.09 24.57 8.86
N ASP A 318 27.84 24.36 9.94
CA ASP A 318 28.98 23.45 9.95
C ASP A 318 28.56 21.99 9.63
N PRO A 319 29.34 21.27 8.81
CA PRO A 319 29.09 19.87 8.48
C PRO A 319 29.27 18.97 9.73
N PRO A 320 28.67 17.78 9.74
CA PRO A 320 28.83 16.81 10.80
C PRO A 320 30.21 16.16 10.73
N GLU A 321 30.63 15.47 11.81
CA GLU A 321 31.97 14.86 11.91
C GLU A 321 32.31 13.97 10.69
N ASN A 322 31.37 13.14 10.25
CA ASN A 322 31.50 12.27 9.07
C ASN A 322 31.44 12.98 7.71
N GLY A 323 31.26 14.30 7.69
CA GLY A 323 31.25 15.14 6.49
C GLY A 323 32.35 16.21 6.48
N GLU A 324 33.12 16.36 7.55
CA GLU A 324 34.15 17.42 7.66
C GLU A 324 35.25 17.29 6.61
N SER A 325 35.80 16.08 6.45
CA SER A 325 36.88 15.82 5.50
C SER A 325 36.44 16.11 4.06
N PHE A 326 35.24 15.64 3.70
CA PHE A 326 34.62 15.89 2.41
C PHE A 326 34.37 17.40 2.17
N ALA A 327 33.86 18.12 3.18
CA ALA A 327 33.60 19.56 3.08
C ALA A 327 34.89 20.38 2.90
N LYS A 328 35.94 20.07 3.65
CA LYS A 328 37.26 20.71 3.52
C LYS A 328 37.84 20.51 2.12
N GLN A 329 37.75 19.29 1.59
CA GLN A 329 38.22 18.97 0.24
C GLN A 329 37.39 19.68 -0.85
N LEU A 330 36.07 19.74 -0.71
CA LEU A 330 35.20 20.46 -1.64
C LEU A 330 35.48 21.98 -1.65
N GLN A 331 35.78 22.56 -0.49
CA GLN A 331 36.20 23.96 -0.38
C GLN A 331 37.55 24.22 -1.03
N ALA A 332 38.51 23.30 -0.86
CA ALA A 332 39.80 23.38 -1.53
C ALA A 332 39.61 23.41 -3.05
N ILE A 333 38.83 22.48 -3.61
CA ILE A 333 38.49 22.42 -5.05
C ILE A 333 37.85 23.73 -5.53
N LYS A 334 36.94 24.33 -4.76
CA LYS A 334 36.31 25.61 -5.11
C LYS A 334 37.31 26.76 -5.24
N MET A 335 38.40 26.74 -4.46
CA MET A 335 39.42 27.80 -4.45
C MET A 335 40.54 27.57 -5.47
N THR A 336 40.94 26.32 -5.70
CA THR A 336 42.06 25.96 -6.58
C THR A 336 41.63 25.61 -8.00
N GLY A 337 40.40 25.14 -8.19
CA GLY A 337 39.91 24.64 -9.48
C GLY A 337 40.41 23.25 -9.86
N ASP A 338 41.30 22.66 -9.06
CA ASP A 338 41.88 21.33 -9.29
C ASP A 338 41.30 20.30 -8.30
N THR A 339 41.01 19.09 -8.81
CA THR A 339 40.48 17.94 -8.05
C THR A 339 41.57 17.12 -7.34
N ALA A 340 42.85 17.50 -7.46
CA ALA A 340 43.97 16.79 -6.87
C ALA A 340 44.32 17.32 -5.47
N PRO A 341 44.55 16.44 -4.46
CA PRO A 341 44.91 16.86 -3.12
C PRO A 341 46.43 17.06 -3.05
N ASP A 342 46.91 18.30 -3.19
CA ASP A 342 48.22 18.64 -2.61
C ASP A 342 48.01 18.88 -1.11
N LEU A 343 48.31 17.83 -0.35
CA LEU A 343 48.41 17.81 1.10
C LEU A 343 49.55 18.75 1.52
N ASP A 344 49.22 19.99 1.92
CA ASP A 344 49.93 20.82 2.91
C ASP A 344 49.41 22.26 2.85
N ARG A 345 48.20 22.50 3.35
CA ARG A 345 47.74 23.86 3.74
C ARG A 345 46.95 23.80 5.03
N GLU A 346 47.65 23.57 6.13
CA GLU A 346 47.15 23.99 7.44
C GLU A 346 46.94 25.51 7.43
N SER A 347 45.83 25.95 8.04
CA SER A 347 45.40 27.34 8.25
C SER A 347 44.72 28.09 7.08
N ILE A 348 43.43 27.79 6.85
CA ILE A 348 42.48 28.82 6.40
C ILE A 348 41.24 28.75 7.31
N SER A 349 41.27 29.50 8.41
CA SER A 349 40.10 29.79 9.23
C SER A 349 39.38 31.02 8.67
N LEU A 350 38.28 30.85 7.94
CA LEU A 350 37.45 31.96 7.47
C LEU A 350 35.95 31.61 7.53
N PRO A 351 35.08 32.61 7.75
CA PRO A 351 33.66 32.39 8.07
C PRO A 351 32.87 31.91 6.84
N VAL A 352 32.02 30.92 7.05
CA VAL A 352 31.15 30.37 6.02
C VAL A 352 29.86 31.18 5.94
N THR A 353 29.62 31.84 4.81
CA THR A 353 28.31 32.43 4.51
C THR A 353 27.48 31.41 3.73
N TYR A 354 26.56 30.73 4.41
CA TYR A 354 25.56 29.88 3.76
C TYR A 354 24.42 30.74 3.21
N LEU A 355 24.11 30.62 1.91
CA LEU A 355 22.86 31.13 1.35
C LEU A 355 21.72 30.25 1.88
N ARG A 356 20.94 30.80 2.81
CA ARG A 356 19.77 30.13 3.38
C ARG A 356 18.63 30.17 2.37
N TYR A 357 18.31 29.04 1.76
CA TYR A 357 17.10 28.89 0.95
C TYR A 357 15.98 28.35 1.85
N SER A 358 15.16 29.25 2.42
CA SER A 358 13.92 28.88 3.09
C SER A 358 12.86 28.61 2.02
N SER A 359 12.21 27.44 2.08
CA SER A 359 10.99 27.19 1.30
C SER A 359 9.97 28.27 1.65
N LEU A 360 9.61 29.09 0.66
CA LEU A 360 8.60 30.13 0.81
C LEU A 360 7.23 29.48 1.13
N ASP A 361 6.65 29.90 2.25
CA ASP A 361 5.23 29.76 2.55
C ASP A 361 4.42 30.48 1.47
N VAL A 362 3.64 29.73 0.70
CA VAL A 362 2.64 30.31 -0.22
C VAL A 362 1.39 30.58 0.61
N SER A 363 1.35 31.74 1.27
CA SER A 363 0.09 32.38 1.67
C SER A 363 -0.39 33.27 0.53
N GLU A 364 -1.68 33.12 0.20
CA GLU A 364 -2.43 33.89 -0.78
C GLU A 364 -2.09 35.39 -0.82
N GLN A 365 -1.65 35.88 -1.98
CA GLN A 365 -2.02 37.19 -2.50
C GLN A 365 -1.73 37.25 -4.00
N GLY A 366 -2.76 37.59 -4.77
CA GLY A 366 -2.73 37.57 -6.23
C GLY A 366 -1.74 38.55 -6.83
N SER A 367 -1.04 38.09 -7.86
CA SER A 367 -0.61 38.94 -8.97
C SER A 367 -0.46 38.07 -10.21
N SER A 368 -1.38 38.25 -11.14
CA SER A 368 -1.35 37.70 -12.49
C SER A 368 -0.19 38.35 -13.26
N VAL A 369 0.81 37.55 -13.60
CA VAL A 369 1.84 37.95 -14.57
C VAL A 369 1.40 37.46 -15.95
N ASN A 370 0.90 38.40 -16.74
CA ASN A 370 0.68 38.27 -18.18
C ASN A 370 2.00 37.97 -18.88
N LEU A 371 2.06 36.87 -19.62
CA LEU A 371 3.07 36.66 -20.66
C LEU A 371 2.45 37.05 -22.00
N ASN A 372 2.82 38.24 -22.48
CA ASN A 372 2.56 38.70 -23.84
C ASN A 372 3.24 37.77 -24.85
N LEU A 373 2.44 37.26 -25.79
CA LEU A 373 2.87 36.62 -27.03
C LEU A 373 2.08 37.29 -28.17
N ASP A 374 2.59 38.40 -28.66
CA ASP A 374 2.33 38.91 -30.01
C ASP A 374 3.54 38.45 -30.86
N ASP A 375 3.47 38.05 -32.13
CA ASP A 375 2.46 38.26 -33.16
C ASP A 375 2.74 37.26 -34.31
N LYS A 376 1.68 36.73 -34.96
CA LYS A 376 1.53 36.69 -36.42
C LYS A 376 0.21 36.02 -36.83
N GLN A 377 -0.78 36.89 -37.02
CA GLN A 377 -1.61 37.01 -38.23
C GLN A 377 -2.20 35.73 -38.87
N GLN A 378 -3.53 35.62 -38.81
CA GLN A 378 -4.35 35.85 -40.00
C GLN A 378 -5.79 36.23 -39.65
N ARG A 379 -6.21 37.37 -40.20
CA ARG A 379 -7.55 37.98 -40.15
C ARG A 379 -8.56 37.15 -40.93
N THR A 380 -9.81 37.13 -40.46
CA THR A 380 -10.95 37.70 -41.21
C THR A 380 -12.10 38.01 -40.25
N THR A 381 -12.41 39.30 -40.19
CA THR A 381 -13.54 39.99 -39.54
C THR A 381 -14.85 39.79 -40.31
N LEU A 382 -16.01 39.83 -39.63
CA LEU A 382 -17.02 40.88 -39.86
C LEU A 382 -18.16 40.85 -38.81
N ASP A 383 -18.63 42.06 -38.51
CA ASP A 383 -19.41 42.48 -37.35
C ASP A 383 -20.96 42.42 -37.50
N SER A 384 -21.60 42.52 -36.32
CA SER A 384 -22.75 43.40 -35.99
C SER A 384 -24.22 42.97 -36.22
N MET A 385 -24.94 43.00 -35.08
CA MET A 385 -26.24 43.65 -34.78
C MET A 385 -27.55 43.20 -35.49
N ASN A 386 -28.39 42.48 -34.73
CA ASN A 386 -29.76 42.79 -34.23
C ASN A 386 -30.71 43.72 -35.05
N PRO A 387 -32.03 43.79 -34.72
CA PRO A 387 -33.16 42.85 -34.79
C PRO A 387 -34.26 43.34 -35.80
N ASN A 388 -35.24 42.50 -36.18
CA ASN A 388 -36.65 42.88 -36.41
C ASN A 388 -37.46 41.70 -36.98
N SER A 389 -38.61 41.43 -36.34
CA SER A 389 -39.70 40.54 -36.76
C SER A 389 -40.62 41.28 -37.77
N PRO A 390 -41.63 40.65 -38.44
CA PRO A 390 -42.82 40.09 -37.76
C PRO A 390 -43.52 38.86 -38.41
N THR A 391 -44.31 38.17 -37.57
CA THR A 391 -45.57 37.43 -37.81
C THR A 391 -45.72 36.41 -38.96
N ILE A 392 -46.16 35.19 -38.61
CA ILE A 392 -47.50 34.64 -38.95
C ILE A 392 -47.87 33.51 -37.96
N SER A 393 -49.15 33.50 -37.63
CA SER A 393 -49.93 32.74 -36.65
C SER A 393 -50.07 31.23 -36.89
N ASN A 394 -50.20 30.44 -35.81
CA ASN A 394 -51.46 29.73 -35.46
C ASN A 394 -51.30 28.84 -34.21
N ASN A 395 -51.98 29.27 -33.13
CA ASN A 395 -53.01 28.52 -32.40
C ASN A 395 -52.73 27.15 -31.75
N ILE A 396 -52.93 27.16 -30.41
CA ILE A 396 -53.83 26.31 -29.60
C ILE A 396 -53.18 25.40 -28.54
N THR A 397 -53.29 25.93 -27.30
CA THR A 397 -53.69 25.32 -26.01
C THR A 397 -52.79 24.34 -25.27
N GLY A 398 -52.55 24.66 -23.98
CA GLY A 398 -52.33 23.68 -22.93
C GLY A 398 -51.46 24.15 -21.76
N ASP A 399 -52.01 25.07 -20.94
CA ASP A 399 -51.74 25.34 -19.51
C ASP A 399 -51.19 24.12 -18.72
N ASP A 400 -50.40 24.22 -17.64
CA ASP A 400 -50.03 25.36 -16.78
C ASP A 400 -48.80 24.99 -15.93
N CYS A 401 -48.10 26.03 -15.50
CA CYS A 401 -47.03 26.05 -14.49
C CYS A 401 -47.59 25.73 -13.08
N PHE A 402 -46.77 25.22 -12.13
CA PHE A 402 -46.66 25.81 -10.78
C PHE A 402 -45.56 25.14 -9.93
N THR A 403 -44.65 25.97 -9.44
CA THR A 403 -43.67 25.77 -8.36
C THR A 403 -44.26 26.09 -6.98
N PHE A 404 -43.85 25.39 -5.90
CA PHE A 404 -43.22 25.93 -4.65
C PHE A 404 -43.26 24.94 -3.45
N THR A 405 -42.07 24.67 -2.89
CA THR A 405 -41.63 24.59 -1.46
C THR A 405 -42.34 23.79 -0.35
N ASP A 406 -41.45 23.17 0.46
CA ASP A 406 -41.42 22.97 1.93
C ASP A 406 -42.40 22.02 2.64
N HIS A 407 -41.86 20.93 3.22
CA HIS A 407 -41.75 20.72 4.68
C HIS A 407 -41.27 19.30 5.07
N VAL A 408 -40.15 19.26 5.81
CA VAL A 408 -39.88 18.53 7.08
C VAL A 408 -40.59 17.19 7.36
N GLY A 409 -39.79 16.13 7.57
CA GLY A 409 -40.06 15.13 8.61
C GLY A 409 -40.12 13.65 8.17
N PRO A 410 -39.81 12.70 9.07
CA PRO A 410 -39.00 11.52 8.77
C PRO A 410 -39.84 10.29 8.40
N LEU A 411 -39.28 9.40 7.57
CA LEU A 411 -39.81 8.04 7.42
C LEU A 411 -38.74 7.04 7.84
N SER A 412 -38.88 6.66 9.11
CA SER A 412 -38.43 5.41 9.66
C SER A 412 -39.23 4.24 9.06
N ASN A 413 -38.51 3.13 8.88
CA ASN A 413 -39.00 1.75 8.80
C ASN A 413 -39.65 1.24 7.51
N VAL A 414 -39.45 -0.08 7.33
CA VAL A 414 -40.10 -1.03 6.42
C VAL A 414 -39.36 -1.12 5.06
N ARG A 415 -38.62 -2.19 4.71
CA ARG A 415 -38.73 -3.61 5.09
C ARG A 415 -37.43 -4.37 4.80
#